data_AF-A0AA96TM10-F1
#
_entry.id   AF-A0AA96TM10-F1
#
_cell.length_a   1.000
_cell.length_b   1.000
_cell.length_c   1.000
_cell.angle_alpha   90.00
_cell.angle_beta   90.00
_cell.angle_gamma   90.00
#
_symmetry.space_group_name_H-M   'P 1'
#
loop_
_entity.id
_entity.type
_entity.pdbx_description
1 polymer ?
#
loop_
_entity_poly.entity_id
_entity_poly.type
_entity_poly.pdbx_seq_one_letter_code
_entity_poly.pdbx_strand_id
1 'polypeptide(L)'
;MRSPSPRHRGRWRLTLDGRTGPLDDLVGQAVVVAAAVDPSEVLSDGQVAPLRALGAVLLHVTDRALLPPDHVGVVIRPDHHLFAAAATPADLAGAVADLLAQLPEPAAVAMERR
;
A
#
# COMPACT_ATOMS: atom_id res chain seq x y z
N MET A 1 -22.57 -7.30 32.55
CA MET A 1 -21.79 -8.15 31.63
C MET A 1 -22.28 -7.90 30.21
N ARG A 2 -21.55 -7.15 29.39
CA ARG A 2 -21.83 -7.02 27.95
C ARG A 2 -20.67 -7.66 27.19
N SER A 3 -21.03 -8.61 26.33
CA SER A 3 -20.16 -9.35 25.42
C SER A 3 -19.25 -8.42 24.61
N PRO A 4 -17.98 -8.77 24.35
CA PRO A 4 -17.21 -8.09 23.33
C PRO A 4 -17.65 -8.62 21.95
N SER A 5 -18.19 -7.72 21.12
CA SER A 5 -18.44 -7.98 19.70
C SER A 5 -17.14 -8.40 19.00
N PRO A 6 -17.16 -9.42 18.12
CA PRO A 6 -16.01 -9.77 17.31
C PRO A 6 -15.89 -8.74 16.19
N ARG A 7 -15.18 -7.64 16.45
CA ARG A 7 -14.64 -6.85 15.34
C ARG A 7 -13.56 -7.72 14.71
N HIS A 8 -13.81 -8.20 13.52
CA HIS A 8 -12.77 -8.75 12.64
C HIS A 8 -11.75 -7.64 12.34
N ARG A 9 -10.86 -7.36 13.29
CA ARG A 9 -9.63 -6.59 13.06
C ARG A 9 -8.68 -7.51 12.31
N GLY A 10 -8.17 -7.05 11.17
CA GLY A 10 -7.29 -7.79 10.28
C GLY A 10 -6.24 -8.58 11.06
N ARG A 11 -6.29 -9.91 10.92
CA ARG A 11 -5.45 -10.89 11.63
C ARG A 11 -4.00 -10.93 11.09
N TRP A 12 -3.61 -9.96 10.28
CA TRP A 12 -2.36 -9.98 9.55
C TRP A 12 -1.36 -9.01 10.20
N ARG A 13 -0.36 -9.57 10.89
CA ARG A 13 0.79 -8.81 11.40
C ARG A 13 1.86 -8.79 10.31
N LEU A 14 2.30 -7.59 9.95
CA LEU A 14 3.38 -7.38 9.01
C LEU A 14 4.56 -6.75 9.72
N THR A 15 5.76 -7.22 9.41
CA THR A 15 7.02 -6.65 9.89
C THR A 15 7.67 -5.88 8.75
N LEU A 16 7.81 -4.58 8.90
CA LEU A 16 8.51 -3.70 7.97
C LEU A 16 9.59 -2.93 8.75
N ASP A 17 10.85 -2.98 8.30
CA ASP A 17 11.99 -2.29 8.95
C ASP A 17 12.09 -2.52 10.47
N GLY A 18 11.82 -3.76 10.91
CA GLY A 18 11.85 -4.14 12.33
C GLY A 18 10.63 -3.68 13.14
N ARG A 19 9.63 -3.02 12.52
CA ARG A 19 8.35 -2.69 13.15
C ARG A 19 7.29 -3.69 12.73
N THR A 20 6.77 -4.45 13.70
CA THR A 20 5.65 -5.39 13.49
C THR A 20 4.34 -4.77 13.97
N GLY A 21 3.43 -4.45 13.04
CA GLY A 21 2.11 -3.90 13.34
C GLY A 21 0.98 -4.66 12.64
N PRO A 22 -0.29 -4.47 13.04
CA PRO A 22 -1.41 -4.93 12.21
C PRO A 22 -1.39 -4.16 10.88
N LEU A 23 -1.66 -4.84 9.77
CA LEU A 23 -1.76 -4.21 8.44
C LEU A 23 -2.66 -2.95 8.45
N ASP A 24 -3.73 -2.97 9.25
CA ASP A 24 -4.63 -1.84 9.49
C ASP A 24 -3.96 -0.57 10.00
N ASP A 25 -2.98 -0.68 10.90
CA ASP A 25 -2.25 0.49 11.44
C ASP A 25 -1.32 1.10 10.39
N LEU A 26 -0.75 0.25 9.54
CA LEU A 26 0.15 0.65 8.46
C LEU A 26 -0.62 1.32 7.32
N VAL A 27 -1.72 0.70 6.91
CA VAL A 27 -2.62 1.21 5.88
C VAL A 27 -3.24 2.52 6.31
N GLY A 28 -3.53 2.75 7.60
CA GLY A 28 -4.10 4.03 8.05
C GLY A 28 -3.16 5.25 7.96
N GLN A 29 -1.88 5.06 7.66
CA GLN A 29 -0.85 6.12 7.72
C GLN A 29 -0.20 6.40 6.37
N ALA A 30 -0.26 5.46 5.43
CA ALA A 30 0.45 5.55 4.17
C ALA A 30 -0.22 4.72 3.07
N VAL A 31 0.13 5.03 1.82
CA VAL A 31 -0.13 4.12 0.70
C VAL A 31 0.68 2.84 0.95
N VAL A 32 0.06 1.68 0.74
CA VAL A 32 0.72 0.37 0.83
C VAL A 32 0.68 -0.30 -0.54
N VAL A 33 1.84 -0.65 -1.08
CA VAL A 33 1.98 -1.49 -2.26
C VAL A 33 2.48 -2.85 -1.80
N ALA A 34 1.62 -3.85 -1.80
CA ALA A 34 1.96 -5.21 -1.40
C ALA A 34 2.00 -6.13 -2.63
N ALA A 35 3.07 -6.89 -2.81
CA ALA A 35 3.22 -7.77 -3.97
C ALA A 35 3.92 -9.09 -3.63
N ALA A 36 3.55 -10.16 -4.34
CA ALA A 36 4.15 -11.50 -4.23
C ALA A 36 5.54 -11.59 -4.87
N VAL A 37 5.97 -10.52 -5.53
CA VAL A 37 7.32 -10.27 -6.05
C VAL A 37 7.84 -9.01 -5.35
N ASP A 38 9.16 -8.79 -5.31
CA ASP A 38 9.67 -7.58 -4.67
C ASP A 38 9.20 -6.35 -5.47
N PRO A 39 8.48 -5.38 -4.86
CA PRO A 39 7.97 -4.22 -5.60
C PRO A 39 9.08 -3.40 -6.25
N SER A 40 10.30 -3.39 -5.69
CA SER A 40 11.43 -2.65 -6.24
C SER A 40 12.02 -3.28 -7.50
N GLU A 41 11.75 -4.57 -7.77
CA GLU A 41 12.13 -5.23 -9.03
C GLU A 41 11.14 -4.96 -10.17
N VAL A 42 9.91 -4.54 -9.82
CA VAL A 42 8.82 -4.31 -10.77
C VAL A 42 8.66 -2.83 -11.09
N LEU A 43 8.79 -1.98 -10.07
CA LEU A 43 8.61 -0.54 -10.17
C LEU A 43 9.89 0.14 -10.63
N SER A 44 9.75 1.10 -11.54
CA SER A 44 10.86 1.95 -11.96
C SER A 44 11.28 2.93 -10.84
N ASP A 45 12.53 3.40 -10.86
CA ASP A 45 13.00 4.46 -9.94
C ASP A 45 12.09 5.70 -9.94
N GLY A 46 11.57 6.07 -11.12
CA GLY A 46 10.63 7.17 -11.28
C GLY A 46 9.28 6.98 -10.58
N GLN A 47 8.93 5.74 -10.24
CA GLN A 47 7.73 5.41 -9.45
C GLN A 47 8.07 5.21 -7.97
N VAL A 48 9.22 4.59 -7.67
CA VAL A 48 9.67 4.35 -6.30
C VAL A 48 9.99 5.66 -5.57
N ALA A 49 10.65 6.60 -6.23
CA ALA A 49 11.03 7.87 -5.58
C ALA A 49 9.82 8.70 -5.12
N PRO A 50 8.77 8.92 -5.93
CA PRO A 50 7.54 9.56 -5.47
C PRO A 50 6.83 8.79 -4.35
N LEU A 51 6.74 7.46 -4.47
CA LEU A 51 6.16 6.62 -3.41
C LEU A 51 6.90 6.80 -2.09
N ARG A 52 8.24 6.81 -2.09
CA ARG A 52 9.04 7.08 -0.90
C ARG A 52 8.84 8.49 -0.36
N ALA A 53 8.73 9.49 -1.23
CA ALA A 53 8.45 10.88 -0.84
C ALA A 53 7.10 11.03 -0.12
N LEU A 54 6.11 10.20 -0.49
CA LEU A 54 4.80 10.13 0.17
C LEU A 54 4.81 9.31 1.47
N GLY A 55 5.94 8.68 1.81
CA GLY A 55 6.01 7.72 2.91
C GLY A 55 5.29 6.41 2.63
N ALA A 56 5.07 6.07 1.35
CA ALA A 56 4.43 4.82 0.96
C ALA A 56 5.28 3.61 1.38
N VAL A 57 4.59 2.53 1.72
CA VAL A 57 5.20 1.27 2.12
C VAL A 57 5.19 0.31 0.94
N LEU A 58 6.38 -0.16 0.56
CA LEU A 58 6.55 -1.27 -0.37
C LEU A 58 6.72 -2.56 0.44
N LEU A 59 5.86 -3.53 0.20
CA LEU A 59 5.83 -4.77 0.94
C LEU A 59 5.95 -5.96 -0.02
N HIS A 60 6.99 -6.76 0.18
CA HIS A 60 7.06 -8.08 -0.42
C HIS A 60 6.30 -9.08 0.47
N VAL A 61 5.20 -9.64 -0.03
CA VAL A 61 4.40 -10.66 0.65
C VAL A 61 4.81 -12.05 0.21
N THR A 62 5.38 -12.82 1.13
CA THR A 62 5.74 -14.23 0.90
C THR A 62 4.53 -15.16 0.99
N ASP A 63 3.50 -14.79 1.76
CA ASP A 63 2.25 -15.53 1.88
C ASP A 63 1.19 -14.98 0.92
N ARG A 64 0.90 -15.73 -0.14
CA ARG A 64 -0.08 -15.32 -1.18
C ARG A 64 -1.52 -15.27 -0.67
N ALA A 65 -1.84 -15.86 0.48
CA ALA A 65 -3.19 -15.74 1.05
C ALA A 65 -3.54 -14.31 1.49
N LEU A 66 -2.55 -13.42 1.55
CA LEU A 66 -2.72 -11.98 1.78
C LEU A 66 -3.19 -11.21 0.54
N LEU A 67 -3.13 -11.81 -0.64
CA LEU A 67 -3.54 -11.21 -1.91
C LEU A 67 -4.87 -11.79 -2.36
N PRO A 68 -5.65 -11.04 -3.17
CA PRO A 68 -6.79 -11.60 -3.88
C PRO A 68 -6.38 -12.81 -4.75
N PRO A 69 -7.27 -13.79 -4.97
CA PRO A 69 -6.98 -14.93 -5.83
C PRO A 69 -6.59 -14.45 -7.23
N ASP A 70 -5.60 -15.12 -7.84
CA ASP A 70 -5.07 -14.80 -9.18
C ASP A 70 -4.38 -13.43 -9.31
N HIS A 71 -4.11 -12.73 -8.20
CA HIS A 71 -3.38 -11.46 -8.20
C HIS A 71 -1.97 -11.62 -7.64
N VAL A 72 -1.05 -10.83 -8.19
CA VAL A 72 0.35 -10.76 -7.77
C VAL A 72 0.66 -9.54 -6.92
N GLY A 73 -0.25 -8.57 -6.84
CA GLY A 73 -0.09 -7.42 -5.95
C GLY A 73 -1.34 -6.58 -5.80
N VAL A 74 -1.31 -5.68 -4.82
CA VAL A 74 -2.37 -4.73 -4.49
C VAL A 74 -1.79 -3.39 -4.10
N VAL A 75 -2.55 -2.34 -4.39
CA VAL A 75 -2.27 -0.97 -3.96
C VAL A 75 -3.41 -0.53 -3.05
N ILE A 76 -3.09 -0.17 -1.82
CA ILE A 76 -4.05 0.22 -0.78
C ILE A 76 -3.75 1.65 -0.37
N ARG A 77 -4.81 2.47 -0.27
CA ARG A 77 -4.70 3.87 0.14
C ARG A 77 -4.76 4.05 1.66
N PRO A 78 -4.35 5.23 2.16
CA PRO A 78 -4.44 5.60 3.58
C PRO A 78 -5.84 5.44 4.19
N ASP A 79 -6.89 5.60 3.39
CA ASP A 79 -8.30 5.49 3.80
C ASP A 79 -8.84 4.04 3.80
N HIS A 80 -7.94 3.04 3.83
CA HIS A 80 -8.25 1.61 3.80
C HIS A 80 -8.95 1.13 2.52
N HIS A 81 -9.01 1.96 1.50
CA HIS A 81 -9.57 1.59 0.20
C HIS A 81 -8.53 0.86 -0.67
N LEU A 82 -8.92 -0.30 -1.21
CA LEU A 82 -8.17 -1.01 -2.24
C LEU A 82 -8.23 -0.21 -3.55
N PHE A 83 -7.15 0.45 -3.90
CA PHE A 83 -7.07 1.26 -5.13
C PHE A 83 -7.01 0.38 -6.37
N ALA A 84 -6.16 -0.65 -6.35
CA ALA A 84 -6.01 -1.58 -7.45
C ALA A 84 -5.56 -2.95 -6.96
N ALA A 85 -5.96 -3.99 -7.69
CA ALA A 85 -5.38 -5.32 -7.60
C ALA A 85 -4.78 -5.67 -8.97
N ALA A 86 -3.52 -6.11 -8.97
CA ALA A 86 -2.76 -6.40 -10.17
C ALA A 86 -2.64 -7.91 -10.39
N ALA A 87 -3.05 -8.39 -11.56
CA ALA A 87 -2.90 -9.80 -11.95
C ALA A 87 -1.46 -10.11 -12.42
N THR A 88 -0.75 -9.12 -12.94
CA THR A 88 0.63 -9.23 -13.40
C THR A 88 1.54 -8.13 -12.82
N PRO A 89 2.88 -8.31 -12.84
CA PRO A 89 3.79 -7.25 -12.44
C PRO A 89 3.63 -5.96 -13.27
N ALA A 90 3.31 -6.10 -14.57
CA ALA A 90 3.05 -4.95 -15.45
C ALA A 90 1.79 -4.18 -15.00
N ASP A 91 0.73 -4.89 -14.63
CA ASP A 91 -0.50 -4.26 -14.10
C ASP A 91 -0.22 -3.51 -12.79
N LEU A 92 0.67 -4.04 -11.95
CA LEU A 92 1.06 -3.39 -10.70
C LEU A 92 1.80 -2.08 -10.97
N ALA A 93 2.75 -2.09 -11.91
CA ALA A 93 3.45 -0.88 -12.32
C ALA A 93 2.48 0.14 -12.93
N GLY A 94 1.52 -0.30 -13.75
CA GLY A 94 0.47 0.55 -14.29
C GLY A 94 -0.38 1.18 -13.18
N ALA A 95 -0.87 0.38 -12.24
CA ALA A 95 -1.67 0.86 -11.12
C ALA A 95 -0.94 1.89 -10.25
N VAL A 96 0.37 1.71 -10.03
CA VAL A 96 1.20 2.71 -9.33
C VAL A 96 1.32 3.99 -10.15
N ALA A 97 1.49 3.91 -11.47
CA ALA A 97 1.53 5.10 -12.33
C ALA A 97 0.20 5.88 -12.27
N ASP A 98 -0.94 5.18 -12.36
CA ASP A 98 -2.27 5.78 -12.21
C ASP A 98 -2.46 6.43 -10.84
N LEU A 99 -2.00 5.78 -9.76
CA LEU A 99 -2.04 6.36 -8.43
C LEU A 99 -1.24 7.66 -8.38
N LEU A 100 0.00 7.66 -8.87
CA LEU A 100 0.87 8.82 -8.86
C LEU A 100 0.31 9.97 -9.72
N ALA A 101 -0.35 9.66 -10.84
CA ALA A 101 -1.02 10.65 -11.68
C ALA A 101 -2.25 11.29 -11.01
N GLN A 102 -2.89 10.60 -10.06
CA GLN A 102 -4.02 11.10 -9.29
C GLN A 102 -3.61 11.90 -8.05
N LEU A 103 -2.34 11.88 -7.67
CA LEU A 103 -1.86 12.70 -6.57
C LEU A 103 -1.67 14.15 -7.05
N PRO A 104 -2.09 15.14 -6.25
CA PRO A 104 -1.76 16.52 -6.55
C PRO A 104 -0.22 16.66 -6.56
N GLU A 105 0.34 17.33 -7.57
CA GLU A 105 1.76 17.61 -7.60
C GLU A 105 2.20 18.25 -6.27
N PRO A 106 3.38 17.89 -5.72
CA PRO A 106 3.84 18.34 -4.40
C PRO A 106 4.17 19.85 -4.30
N ALA A 107 3.53 20.71 -5.10
CA ALA A 107 3.72 22.16 -5.13
C ALA A 107 2.61 22.99 -4.45
N ALA A 108 1.48 22.42 -4.05
CA ALA A 108 0.32 23.23 -3.62
C ALA A 108 0.00 23.23 -2.10
N VAL A 109 0.64 22.40 -1.26
CA VAL A 109 0.30 22.31 0.17
C VAL A 109 1.08 23.32 1.06
N ALA A 110 2.03 24.05 0.48
CA ALA A 110 2.80 25.08 1.20
C ALA A 110 2.11 26.46 1.29
N MET A 111 0.89 26.62 0.74
CA MET A 111 0.20 27.92 0.67
C MET A 111 -1.20 27.91 1.31
N GLU A 112 -1.40 27.16 2.40
CA GLU A 112 -2.61 27.30 3.23
C GLU A 112 -2.27 27.35 4.73
N ARG A 113 -1.24 28.12 5.07
CA ARG A 113 -0.96 28.59 6.44
C ARG A 113 -0.77 30.10 6.37
N ARG A 114 -1.85 30.87 6.22
CA ARG A 114 -1.87 32.31 6.46
C ARG A 114 -2.94 32.66 7.48
#